data_AF-A0A318S9V4-F1
#
_entry.id   AF-A0A318S9V4-F1
#
_cell.length_a   1.000
_cell.length_b   1.000
_cell.length_c   1.000
_cell.angle_alpha   90.00
_cell.angle_beta   90.00
_cell.angle_gamma   90.00
#
_symmetry.space_group_name_H-M   'P 1'
#
loop_
_entity.id
_entity.type
_entity.pdbx_description
1 polymer ?
#
loop_
_entity_poly.entity_id
_entity_poly.type
_entity_poly.pdbx_seq_one_letter_code
_entity_poly.pdbx_strand_id
1 'polypeptide(L)'
;MLKWINLNRVLPLLLCFLSCAATAVQSPRYVLTVTPGGAEVRVVVGSTLLRFQGATTRTRTVTSLMASGENFVRLGWTSLHAPAEVVIARIDGKNAQVLLRYRVDGVLKPKTGAVNLAVVRDDKPPGGVLLRAFMQKGIARVTINGKPLGDVASIERRDVASYLRRGKNILEIAWSKDFGESLPSGELRLTNGGTTLARWNASDVRTVSGSNRLTFQYDGPDSAHVAPMKRASVKKP
;
A
#
# COMPACT_ATOMS: atom_id res chain seq x y z
N MET A 1 -51.49 -27.32 -56.01
CA MET A 1 -50.17 -27.97 -56.21
C MET A 1 -49.10 -27.09 -55.58
N LEU A 2 -48.79 -27.33 -54.30
CA LEU A 2 -47.72 -26.61 -53.57
C LEU A 2 -46.38 -27.33 -53.78
N LYS A 3 -45.38 -26.61 -54.30
CA LYS A 3 -43.98 -27.05 -54.35
C LYS A 3 -43.36 -26.94 -52.95
N TRP A 4 -42.86 -28.05 -52.44
CA TRP A 4 -42.02 -28.12 -51.25
C TRP A 4 -40.65 -27.51 -51.55
N ILE A 5 -40.27 -26.46 -50.82
CA ILE A 5 -38.90 -25.93 -50.79
C ILE A 5 -38.19 -26.52 -49.57
N ASN A 6 -37.04 -27.13 -49.84
CA ASN A 6 -36.24 -27.92 -48.93
C ASN A 6 -35.59 -27.03 -47.85
N LEU A 7 -36.09 -27.12 -46.61
CA LEU A 7 -35.78 -26.22 -45.49
C LEU A 7 -34.52 -26.65 -44.70
N ASN A 8 -33.48 -27.16 -45.38
CA ASN A 8 -32.31 -27.77 -44.74
C ASN A 8 -30.97 -27.06 -44.99
N ARG A 9 -30.97 -25.77 -45.37
CA ARG A 9 -29.72 -25.06 -45.70
C ARG A 9 -29.58 -23.63 -45.19
N VAL A 10 -30.35 -23.22 -44.18
CA VAL A 10 -30.15 -21.88 -43.59
C VAL A 10 -30.32 -21.93 -42.07
N LEU A 11 -29.24 -22.29 -41.37
CA LEU A 11 -28.76 -21.72 -40.09
C LEU A 11 -27.59 -22.60 -39.60
N PRO A 12 -26.52 -22.10 -38.94
CA PRO A 12 -26.19 -20.71 -38.62
C PRO A 12 -24.71 -20.35 -38.92
N LEU A 13 -24.48 -19.35 -39.79
CA LEU A 13 -23.27 -18.52 -39.74
C LEU A 13 -23.45 -17.50 -38.62
N LEU A 14 -23.50 -18.00 -37.37
CA LEU A 14 -23.49 -17.20 -36.15
C LEU A 14 -22.50 -17.84 -35.15
N LEU A 15 -21.34 -18.22 -35.67
CA LEU A 15 -20.20 -18.63 -34.85
C LEU A 15 -19.32 -17.40 -34.58
N CYS A 16 -19.22 -17.08 -33.29
CA CYS A 16 -18.05 -16.45 -32.67
C CYS A 16 -17.78 -14.95 -32.97
N PHE A 17 -18.74 -14.09 -32.65
CA PHE A 17 -18.42 -12.78 -32.05
C PHE A 17 -18.97 -12.68 -30.62
N LEU A 18 -18.84 -13.76 -29.84
CA LEU A 18 -18.60 -13.58 -28.41
C LEU A 18 -17.13 -13.20 -28.26
N SER A 19 -16.82 -11.95 -28.62
CA SER A 19 -15.67 -11.24 -28.11
C SER A 19 -15.80 -11.29 -26.59
N CYS A 20 -15.13 -12.27 -25.99
CA CYS A 20 -14.76 -12.23 -24.60
C CYS A 20 -14.02 -10.91 -24.46
N ALA A 21 -14.71 -9.88 -23.98
CA ALA A 21 -14.08 -8.65 -23.53
C ALA A 21 -13.26 -9.06 -22.32
N ALA A 22 -12.07 -9.62 -22.58
CA ALA A 22 -11.01 -9.67 -21.60
C ALA A 22 -10.79 -8.22 -21.25
N THR A 23 -11.41 -7.77 -20.16
CA THR A 23 -11.11 -6.51 -19.52
C THR A 23 -9.62 -6.55 -19.30
N ALA A 24 -8.87 -5.83 -20.14
CA ALA A 24 -7.44 -5.71 -20.01
C ALA A 24 -7.20 -5.29 -18.56
N VAL A 25 -6.53 -6.17 -17.79
CA VAL A 25 -6.23 -5.91 -16.38
C VAL A 25 -5.39 -4.65 -16.40
N GLN A 26 -6.01 -3.53 -16.04
CA GLN A 26 -5.37 -2.24 -16.09
C GLN A 26 -4.21 -2.28 -15.11
N SER A 27 -2.98 -2.13 -15.60
CA SER A 27 -1.81 -2.17 -14.73
C SER A 27 -1.98 -1.13 -13.61
N PRO A 28 -1.62 -1.48 -12.36
CA PRO A 28 -1.79 -0.58 -11.25
C PRO A 28 -1.03 0.72 -11.50
N ARG A 29 -1.68 1.85 -11.20
CA ARG A 29 -1.04 3.17 -11.27
C ARG A 29 -0.73 3.68 -9.87
N TYR A 30 0.41 4.33 -9.71
CA TYR A 30 0.85 4.89 -8.44
C TYR A 30 0.70 6.40 -8.50
N VAL A 31 0.10 6.97 -7.46
CA VAL A 31 -0.27 8.37 -7.41
C VAL A 31 0.26 8.99 -6.13
N LEU A 32 0.94 10.13 -6.29
CA LEU A 32 1.38 11.01 -5.24
C LEU A 32 0.38 12.16 -5.10
N THR A 33 -0.19 12.32 -3.92
CA THR A 33 -1.04 13.45 -3.55
C THR A 33 -0.33 14.26 -2.46
N VAL A 34 -0.22 15.58 -2.65
CA VAL A 34 0.43 16.47 -1.70
C VAL A 34 -0.49 17.63 -1.37
N THR A 35 -0.72 17.85 -0.08
CA THR A 35 -1.40 19.02 0.48
C THR A 35 -0.34 19.85 1.22
N PRO A 36 0.20 20.94 0.66
CA PRO A 36 1.39 21.58 1.23
C PRO A 36 1.13 22.46 2.46
N GLY A 37 -0.12 22.80 2.79
CA GLY A 37 -0.44 23.58 3.99
C GLY A 37 0.21 24.97 4.01
N GLY A 38 0.44 25.58 2.84
CA GLY A 38 1.16 26.85 2.71
C GLY A 38 2.69 26.74 2.76
N ALA A 39 3.24 25.55 2.96
CA ALA A 39 4.67 25.27 2.88
C ALA A 39 5.14 25.05 1.44
N GLU A 40 6.46 25.09 1.24
CA GLU A 40 7.07 24.35 0.14
C GLU A 40 7.32 22.91 0.60
N VAL A 41 6.71 21.94 -0.09
CA VAL A 41 6.94 20.52 0.09
C VAL A 41 7.69 19.97 -1.12
N ARG A 42 8.78 19.28 -0.87
CA ARG A 42 9.67 18.65 -1.83
C ARG A 42 9.58 17.14 -1.64
N VAL A 43 9.28 16.42 -2.71
CA VAL A 43 9.18 14.96 -2.71
C VAL A 43 10.15 14.42 -3.75
N VAL A 44 11.14 13.65 -3.33
CA VAL A 44 12.04 12.93 -4.23
C VAL A 44 11.55 11.49 -4.31
N VAL A 45 11.22 11.03 -5.52
CA VAL A 45 10.87 9.63 -5.81
C VAL A 45 11.83 9.13 -6.87
N GLY A 46 12.63 8.10 -6.55
CA GLY A 46 13.75 7.68 -7.38
C GLY A 46 14.76 8.83 -7.53
N SER A 47 15.05 9.23 -8.77
CA SER A 47 15.94 10.37 -9.09
C SER A 47 15.19 11.69 -9.31
N THR A 48 13.86 11.69 -9.24
CA THR A 48 13.05 12.86 -9.63
C THR A 48 12.62 13.68 -8.42
N LEU A 49 12.94 14.97 -8.43
CA LEU A 49 12.47 15.96 -7.47
C LEU A 49 11.14 16.58 -7.94
N LEU A 50 10.12 16.48 -7.10
CA LEU A 50 8.80 17.08 -7.29
C LEU A 50 8.61 18.17 -6.23
N ARG A 51 8.26 19.38 -6.66
CA ARG A 51 8.03 20.53 -5.78
C ARG A 51 6.56 20.92 -5.76
N PHE A 52 6.06 21.20 -4.57
CA PHE A 52 4.67 21.58 -4.30
C PHE A 52 4.68 22.81 -3.39
N GLN A 53 3.91 23.83 -3.74
CA GLN A 53 3.85 25.09 -3.01
C GLN A 53 2.39 25.58 -2.96
N GLY A 54 2.09 26.41 -1.97
CA GLY A 54 0.77 27.00 -1.75
C GLY A 54 -0.13 26.13 -0.85
N ALA A 55 -1.43 26.44 -0.84
CA ALA A 55 -2.41 25.75 0.02
C ALA A 55 -3.16 24.62 -0.70
N THR A 56 -3.07 24.54 -2.03
CA THR A 56 -3.89 23.63 -2.83
C THR A 56 -3.31 22.22 -2.89
N THR A 57 -4.15 21.22 -2.65
CA THR A 57 -3.81 19.82 -2.87
C THR A 57 -3.54 19.54 -4.35
N ARG A 58 -2.44 18.85 -4.63
CA ARG A 58 -2.04 18.47 -5.99
C ARG A 58 -1.79 16.97 -6.07
N THR A 59 -2.10 16.40 -7.24
CA THR A 59 -1.99 14.96 -7.49
C THR A 59 -1.14 14.73 -8.74
N ARG A 60 -0.18 13.80 -8.68
CA ARG A 60 0.68 13.39 -9.80
C ARG A 60 0.77 11.88 -9.89
N THR A 61 0.77 11.34 -11.10
CA THR A 61 1.12 9.93 -11.32
C THR A 61 2.63 9.76 -11.22
N VAL A 62 3.08 8.78 -10.43
CA VAL A 62 4.49 8.48 -10.15
C VAL A 62 4.88 7.04 -10.51
N THR A 63 4.03 6.31 -11.24
CA THR A 63 4.25 4.91 -11.63
C THR A 63 5.63 4.68 -12.26
N SER A 64 6.06 5.54 -13.18
CA SER A 64 7.36 5.42 -13.87
C SER A 64 8.55 5.82 -13.00
N LEU A 65 8.31 6.49 -11.87
CA LEU A 65 9.34 6.91 -10.92
C LEU A 65 9.63 5.84 -9.86
N MET A 66 8.79 4.81 -9.78
CA MET A 66 8.89 3.74 -8.80
C MET A 66 9.28 2.42 -9.47
N ALA A 67 10.41 1.85 -9.07
CA ALA A 67 10.79 0.48 -9.42
C ALA A 67 9.90 -0.52 -8.67
N SER A 68 9.78 -1.75 -9.18
CA SER A 68 9.17 -2.84 -8.41
C SER A 68 10.00 -3.12 -7.15
N GLY A 69 9.35 -3.34 -6.00
CA GLY A 69 10.01 -3.50 -4.71
C GLY A 69 10.18 -2.20 -3.93
N GLU A 70 11.23 -2.10 -3.11
CA GLU A 70 11.49 -0.96 -2.24
C GLU A 70 11.93 0.29 -3.03
N ASN A 71 11.32 1.43 -2.73
CA ASN A 71 11.68 2.73 -3.29
C ASN A 71 11.92 3.72 -2.15
N PHE A 72 13.11 4.32 -2.11
CA PHE A 72 13.38 5.40 -1.18
C PHE A 72 12.70 6.68 -1.65
N VAL A 73 11.93 7.29 -0.73
CA VAL A 73 11.22 8.55 -0.94
C VAL A 73 11.71 9.54 0.09
N ARG A 74 12.30 10.65 -0.36
CA ARG A 74 12.70 11.74 0.53
C ARG A 74 11.65 12.84 0.51
N LEU A 75 11.11 13.17 1.68
CA LEU A 75 10.24 14.31 1.86
C LEU A 75 11.04 15.44 2.50
N GLY A 76 10.88 16.66 2.03
CA GLY A 76 11.42 17.86 2.63
C GLY A 76 10.37 18.96 2.67
N TRP A 77 10.39 19.79 3.69
CA TRP A 77 9.49 20.94 3.79
C TRP A 77 10.23 22.18 4.29
N THR A 78 9.71 23.35 3.94
CA THR A 78 10.17 24.67 4.41
C THR A 78 8.97 25.57 4.63
N SER A 79 9.04 26.41 5.65
CA SER A 79 8.01 27.40 6.00
C SER A 79 6.63 26.76 6.25
N LEU A 80 6.58 25.71 7.06
CA LEU A 80 5.31 25.09 7.43
C LEU A 80 4.49 26.01 8.37
N HIS A 81 3.35 26.50 7.88
CA HIS A 81 2.44 27.38 8.62
C HIS A 81 1.10 26.71 8.96
N ALA A 82 0.71 25.70 8.19
CA ALA A 82 -0.42 24.82 8.49
C ALA A 82 -0.01 23.35 8.23
N PRO A 83 -0.79 22.36 8.69
CA PRO A 83 -0.46 20.97 8.46
C PRO A 83 -0.29 20.65 6.97
N ALA A 84 0.79 19.95 6.64
CA ALA A 84 1.04 19.42 5.30
C ALA A 84 0.84 17.90 5.29
N GLU A 85 0.45 17.34 4.15
CA GLU A 85 0.29 15.90 3.98
C GLU A 85 0.87 15.44 2.64
N VAL A 86 1.56 14.31 2.66
CA VAL A 86 2.04 13.59 1.48
C VAL A 86 1.48 12.17 1.51
N VAL A 87 0.79 11.77 0.45
CA VAL A 87 0.21 10.43 0.30
C VAL A 87 0.71 9.80 -0.99
N ILE A 88 1.21 8.56 -0.92
CA ILE A 88 1.44 7.72 -2.09
C ILE A 88 0.46 6.56 -2.02
N ALA A 89 -0.31 6.37 -3.09
CA ALA A 89 -1.31 5.31 -3.19
C ALA A 89 -1.16 4.53 -4.49
N ARG A 90 -1.41 3.22 -4.43
CA ARG A 90 -1.68 2.37 -5.58
C ARG A 90 -3.16 2.46 -5.93
N ILE A 91 -3.47 2.62 -7.21
CA ILE A 91 -4.82 2.57 -7.75
C ILE A 91 -4.89 1.42 -8.75
N ASP A 92 -5.83 0.50 -8.52
CA ASP A 92 -6.08 -0.69 -9.32
C ASP A 92 -7.57 -0.75 -9.66
N GLY A 93 -7.93 -0.25 -10.84
CA GLY A 93 -9.32 0.00 -11.23
C GLY A 93 -10.03 0.94 -10.25
N LYS A 94 -11.03 0.41 -9.52
CA LYS A 94 -11.80 1.13 -8.50
C LYS A 94 -11.19 1.06 -7.10
N ASN A 95 -10.17 0.24 -6.90
CA ASN A 95 -9.54 0.04 -5.59
C ASN A 95 -8.37 1.02 -5.41
N ALA A 96 -8.28 1.63 -4.23
CA ALA A 96 -7.15 2.45 -3.84
C ALA A 96 -6.53 1.91 -2.54
N GLN A 97 -5.20 1.77 -2.54
CA GLN A 97 -4.42 1.34 -1.39
C GLN A 97 -3.39 2.41 -1.06
N VAL A 98 -3.45 2.96 0.14
CA VAL A 98 -2.43 3.90 0.64
C VAL A 98 -1.18 3.11 1.01
N LEU A 99 -0.07 3.43 0.34
CA LEU A 99 1.25 2.83 0.59
C LEU A 99 2.09 3.67 1.54
N LEU A 100 1.87 4.98 1.51
CA LEU A 100 2.46 5.95 2.42
C LEU A 100 1.45 7.05 2.68
N ARG A 101 1.31 7.47 3.95
CA ARG A 101 0.73 8.74 4.33
C ARG A 101 1.64 9.36 5.38
N TYR A 102 2.23 10.50 5.05
CA TYR A 102 3.04 11.29 5.95
C TYR A 102 2.36 12.63 6.16
N ARG A 103 1.92 12.90 7.40
CA ARG A 103 1.35 14.18 7.78
C ARG A 103 2.35 14.93 8.64
N VAL A 104 2.70 16.14 8.22
CA VAL A 104 3.44 17.10 9.02
C VAL A 104 2.41 17.96 9.75
N ASP A 105 2.05 17.57 10.96
CA ASP A 105 0.95 18.20 11.72
C ASP A 105 1.41 19.23 12.76
N GLY A 106 2.68 19.66 12.70
CA GLY A 106 3.18 20.72 13.58
C GLY A 106 3.23 20.36 15.07
N VAL A 107 2.91 19.12 15.44
CA VAL A 107 3.01 18.63 16.83
C VAL A 107 4.48 18.36 17.20
N LEU A 108 5.35 18.12 16.22
CA LEU A 108 6.80 17.93 16.35
C LEU A 108 7.59 18.91 15.46
N LYS A 109 7.32 20.21 15.63
CA LYS A 109 7.83 21.37 14.85
C LYS A 109 9.32 21.30 14.50
N PRO A 110 9.65 21.12 13.21
CA PRO A 110 10.45 22.18 12.64
C PRO A 110 9.75 22.79 11.42
N LYS A 111 9.78 24.13 11.35
CA LYS A 111 9.29 24.90 10.18
C LYS A 111 9.93 24.43 8.88
N THR A 112 11.12 23.84 8.99
CA THR A 112 11.90 23.25 7.91
C THR A 112 12.39 21.88 8.35
N GLY A 113 12.26 20.86 7.51
CA GLY A 113 12.73 19.53 7.85
C GLY A 113 12.79 18.63 6.63
N ALA A 114 13.32 17.43 6.84
CA ALA A 114 13.27 16.37 5.86
C ALA A 114 13.21 15.02 6.55
N VAL A 115 12.58 14.05 5.88
CA VAL A 115 12.53 12.65 6.29
C VAL A 115 12.81 11.78 5.06
N ASN A 116 13.58 10.72 5.25
CA ASN A 116 13.72 9.65 4.27
C ASN A 116 12.78 8.54 4.68
N LEU A 117 12.00 8.04 3.73
CA LEU A 117 10.99 7.00 3.92
C LEU A 117 11.21 5.94 2.85
N ALA A 118 10.68 4.74 3.06
CA ALA A 118 10.67 3.69 2.06
C ALA A 118 9.23 3.31 1.71
N VAL A 119 8.93 3.27 0.42
CA VAL A 119 7.64 2.89 -0.14
C VAL A 119 7.83 1.68 -1.02
N VAL A 120 7.08 0.62 -0.75
CA VAL A 120 7.17 -0.61 -1.54
C VAL A 120 6.12 -0.58 -2.64
N ARG A 121 6.59 -0.73 -3.88
CA ARG A 121 5.75 -1.00 -5.05
C ARG A 121 5.55 -2.51 -5.18
N ASP A 122 4.38 -3.00 -4.79
CA ASP A 122 3.92 -4.35 -5.10
C ASP A 122 2.81 -4.27 -6.14
N ASP A 123 3.10 -4.75 -7.36
CA ASP A 123 2.15 -4.79 -8.47
C ASP A 123 1.18 -5.99 -8.33
N LYS A 124 1.47 -6.95 -7.43
CA LYS A 124 0.58 -8.09 -7.18
C LYS A 124 -0.66 -7.64 -6.42
N PRO A 125 -1.84 -8.20 -6.71
CA PRO A 125 -3.03 -7.93 -5.90
C PRO A 125 -2.76 -8.27 -4.42
N PRO A 126 -3.37 -7.52 -3.48
CA PRO A 126 -3.17 -7.74 -2.05
C PRO A 126 -3.50 -9.20 -1.67
N GLY A 127 -2.52 -9.89 -1.07
CA GLY A 127 -2.61 -11.27 -0.59
C GLY A 127 -3.38 -11.45 0.73
N GLY A 128 -4.00 -10.40 1.26
CA GLY A 128 -4.94 -10.48 2.39
C GLY A 128 -4.29 -10.40 3.77
N VAL A 129 -2.96 -10.36 3.84
CA VAL A 129 -2.21 -10.15 5.08
C VAL A 129 -1.80 -8.70 5.19
N LEU A 130 -2.35 -8.01 6.18
CA LEU A 130 -2.27 -6.57 6.30
C LEU A 130 -1.47 -6.16 7.54
N LEU A 131 -0.42 -5.37 7.31
CA LEU A 131 0.16 -4.53 8.35
C LEU A 131 -0.66 -3.24 8.43
N ARG A 132 -1.24 -2.99 9.59
CA ARG A 132 -1.89 -1.74 9.95
C ARG A 132 -1.00 -1.01 10.93
N ALA A 133 -0.59 0.18 10.58
CA ALA A 133 0.08 1.09 11.47
C ALA A 133 -0.81 2.24 11.85
N PHE A 134 -0.68 2.68 13.09
CA PHE A 134 -1.23 3.92 13.57
C PHE A 134 -0.19 4.56 14.48
N MET A 135 0.63 5.45 13.93
CA MET A 135 1.58 6.25 14.70
C MET A 135 1.01 7.65 14.92
N GLN A 136 0.83 8.02 16.19
CA GLN A 136 0.45 9.38 16.60
C GLN A 136 1.66 10.29 16.75
N LYS A 137 2.79 9.74 17.22
CA LYS A 137 4.05 10.44 17.44
C LYS A 137 5.23 9.52 17.14
N GLY A 138 6.34 10.11 16.72
CA GLY A 138 7.56 9.38 16.38
C GLY A 138 7.44 8.59 15.07
N ILE A 139 8.57 8.00 14.67
CA ILE A 139 8.68 7.19 13.46
C ILE A 139 9.25 5.84 13.86
N ALA A 140 8.70 4.77 13.30
CA ALA A 140 9.19 3.43 13.48
C ALA A 140 9.60 2.83 12.14
N ARG A 141 10.84 2.34 12.03
CA ARG A 141 11.28 1.51 10.93
C ARG A 141 10.79 0.09 11.14
N VAL A 142 10.16 -0.48 10.13
CA VAL A 142 9.59 -1.83 10.21
C VAL A 142 10.30 -2.76 9.22
N THR A 143 10.70 -3.94 9.69
CA THR A 143 11.22 -5.03 8.84
C THR A 143 10.44 -6.32 9.13
N ILE A 144 10.25 -7.14 8.09
CA ILE A 144 9.69 -8.48 8.22
C ILE A 144 10.67 -9.48 7.61
N ASN A 145 11.09 -10.47 8.39
CA ASN A 145 12.07 -11.49 7.99
C ASN A 145 13.34 -10.87 7.39
N GLY A 146 13.81 -9.76 7.97
CA GLY A 146 14.99 -9.01 7.50
C GLY A 146 14.77 -8.15 6.25
N LYS A 147 13.58 -8.20 5.64
CA LYS A 147 13.23 -7.34 4.50
C LYS A 147 12.58 -6.04 5.02
N PRO A 148 13.08 -4.87 4.61
CA PRO A 148 12.49 -3.60 5.03
C PRO A 148 11.08 -3.42 4.44
N LEU A 149 10.16 -2.99 5.29
CA LEU A 149 8.91 -2.36 4.87
C LEU A 149 9.06 -0.83 4.81
N GLY A 150 10.06 -0.27 5.49
CA GLY A 150 10.34 1.15 5.51
C GLY A 150 9.89 1.83 6.79
N ASP A 151 9.83 3.15 6.74
CA ASP A 151 9.59 4.01 7.89
C ASP A 151 8.11 4.38 7.98
N VAL A 152 7.54 4.14 9.15
CA VAL A 152 6.13 4.31 9.45
C VAL A 152 5.98 5.48 10.42
N ALA A 153 5.28 6.51 9.98
CA ALA A 153 5.16 7.78 10.70
C ALA A 153 3.72 8.27 10.89
N SER A 154 2.72 7.48 10.50
CA SER A 154 1.31 7.81 10.68
C SER A 154 0.40 6.57 10.53
N ILE A 155 -0.78 6.75 9.94
CA ILE A 155 -1.71 5.69 9.59
C ILE A 155 -1.26 5.03 8.29
N GLU A 156 -0.96 3.75 8.34
CA GLU A 156 -0.59 2.96 7.17
C GLU A 156 -1.39 1.66 7.11
N ARG A 157 -1.75 1.24 5.90
CA ARG A 157 -2.35 -0.08 5.66
C ARG A 157 -1.67 -0.72 4.45
N ARG A 158 -0.80 -1.68 4.72
CA ARG A 158 0.04 -2.32 3.71
C ARG A 158 -0.25 -3.81 3.63
N ASP A 159 -0.31 -4.35 2.42
CA ASP A 159 -0.27 -5.80 2.24
C ASP A 159 1.18 -6.28 2.34
N VAL A 160 1.42 -7.29 3.18
CA VAL A 160 2.75 -7.80 3.46
C VAL A 160 2.84 -9.31 3.23
N ALA A 161 1.87 -9.91 2.54
CA ALA A 161 1.86 -11.36 2.28
C ALA A 161 3.16 -11.82 1.57
N SER A 162 3.70 -11.01 0.67
CA SER A 162 4.95 -11.27 -0.05
C SER A 162 6.22 -11.26 0.83
N TYR A 163 6.12 -10.81 2.08
CA TYR A 163 7.21 -10.78 3.06
C TYR A 163 7.20 -11.99 3.99
N LEU A 164 6.12 -12.77 3.99
CA LEU A 164 5.91 -13.87 4.91
C LEU A 164 6.33 -15.21 4.29
N ARG A 165 6.78 -16.11 5.16
CA ARG A 165 7.00 -17.53 4.86
C ARG A 165 6.08 -18.36 5.76
N ARG A 166 5.66 -19.54 5.29
CA ARG A 166 4.95 -20.48 6.18
C ARG A 166 5.84 -20.81 7.38
N GLY A 167 5.23 -20.93 8.57
CA GLY A 167 5.96 -21.18 9.81
C GLY A 167 6.30 -19.90 10.58
N LYS A 168 7.49 -19.90 11.19
CA LYS A 168 7.98 -18.83 12.06
C LYS A 168 8.47 -17.62 11.25
N ASN A 169 7.92 -16.47 11.59
CA ASN A 169 8.26 -15.16 11.03
C ASN A 169 8.69 -14.20 12.13
N ILE A 170 9.36 -13.13 11.72
CA ILE A 170 9.90 -12.12 12.61
C ILE A 170 9.52 -10.74 12.08
N LEU A 171 8.90 -9.95 12.95
CA LEU A 171 8.62 -8.53 12.75
C LEU A 171 9.56 -7.76 13.67
N GLU A 172 10.41 -6.91 13.10
CA GLU A 172 11.25 -5.99 13.88
C GLU A 172 10.77 -4.57 13.70
N ILE A 173 10.72 -3.84 14.81
CA ILE A 173 10.30 -2.45 14.91
C ILE A 173 11.46 -1.70 15.55
N ALA A 174 12.05 -0.74 14.86
CA ALA A 174 13.11 0.11 15.38
C ALA A 174 12.68 1.57 15.42
N TRP A 175 13.07 2.31 16.45
CA TRP A 175 12.84 3.75 16.57
C TRP A 175 14.14 4.44 16.97
N SER A 176 14.31 5.70 16.54
CA SER A 176 15.50 6.49 16.85
C SER A 176 15.17 7.97 16.93
N LYS A 177 15.94 8.69 17.75
CA LYS A 177 16.03 10.16 17.76
C LYS A 177 16.29 10.74 16.37
N ASP A 178 17.00 10.01 15.50
CA ASP A 178 17.30 10.45 14.13
C ASP A 178 16.03 10.62 13.26
N PHE A 179 14.92 10.00 13.68
CA PHE A 179 13.64 10.05 12.98
C PHE A 179 12.60 10.90 13.71
N GLY A 180 12.84 11.28 14.97
CA GLY A 180 11.96 12.14 15.76
C GLY A 180 12.43 12.32 17.19
N GLU A 181 12.30 13.53 17.74
CA GLU A 181 12.77 13.88 19.09
C GLU A 181 11.84 13.41 20.23
N SER A 182 10.81 12.64 19.90
CA SER A 182 9.77 12.22 20.86
C SER A 182 9.65 10.72 20.95
N LEU A 183 9.22 10.25 22.13
CA LEU A 183 8.84 8.85 22.30
C LEU A 183 7.77 8.47 21.28
N PRO A 184 7.90 7.31 20.62
CA PRO A 184 6.87 6.84 19.73
C PRO A 184 5.56 6.66 20.51
N SER A 185 4.45 7.03 19.89
CA SER A 185 3.10 6.75 20.38
C SER A 185 2.30 6.15 19.24
N GLY A 186 1.65 5.02 19.47
CA GLY A 186 0.94 4.32 18.41
C GLY A 186 0.91 2.81 18.56
N GLU A 187 0.43 2.16 17.51
CA GLU A 187 0.31 0.72 17.40
C GLU A 187 0.70 0.24 15.99
N LEU A 188 1.37 -0.92 15.93
CA LEU A 188 1.49 -1.72 14.72
C LEU A 188 0.75 -3.04 14.93
N ARG A 189 -0.12 -3.40 14.01
CA ARG A 189 -0.88 -4.65 14.03
C ARG A 189 -0.77 -5.37 12.70
N LEU A 190 -0.30 -6.62 12.74
CA LEU A 190 -0.27 -7.50 11.59
C LEU A 190 -1.46 -8.46 11.67
N THR A 191 -2.27 -8.51 10.62
CA THR A 191 -3.48 -9.33 10.57
C THR A 191 -3.55 -10.18 9.29
N ASN A 192 -3.96 -11.43 9.39
CA ASN A 192 -4.40 -12.26 8.26
C ASN A 192 -5.92 -12.42 8.37
N GLY A 193 -6.68 -11.80 7.47
CA GLY A 193 -8.13 -11.71 7.62
C GLY A 193 -8.53 -11.05 8.96
N GLY A 194 -9.25 -11.80 9.80
CA GLY A 194 -9.65 -11.36 11.15
C GLY A 194 -8.64 -11.69 12.25
N THR A 195 -7.63 -12.51 11.98
CA THR A 195 -6.69 -13.02 12.98
C THR A 195 -5.52 -12.06 13.14
N THR A 196 -5.21 -11.66 14.39
CA THR A 196 -4.00 -10.89 14.69
C THR A 196 -2.81 -11.82 14.83
N LEU A 197 -1.82 -11.65 13.96
CA LEU A 197 -0.57 -12.43 13.98
C LEU A 197 0.46 -11.83 14.92
N ALA A 198 0.59 -10.50 14.91
CA ALA A 198 1.52 -9.77 15.78
C ALA A 198 0.97 -8.38 16.10
N ARG A 199 1.30 -7.87 17.29
CA ARG A 199 0.93 -6.53 17.73
C ARG A 199 2.06 -5.92 18.53
N TRP A 200 2.44 -4.70 18.17
CA TRP A 200 3.35 -3.86 18.93
C TRP A 200 2.61 -2.61 19.39
N ASN A 201 2.72 -2.28 20.67
CA ASN A 201 2.17 -1.07 21.26
C ASN A 201 3.31 -0.17 21.74
N ALA A 202 3.32 1.08 21.29
CA ALA A 202 4.35 2.03 21.69
C ALA A 202 4.19 2.50 23.15
N SER A 203 3.06 2.22 23.82
CA SER A 203 2.86 2.53 25.25
C SER A 203 3.93 1.95 26.17
N ASP A 204 4.61 0.89 25.72
CA ASP A 204 5.61 0.16 26.50
C ASP A 204 7.03 0.70 26.27
N VAL A 205 7.19 1.64 25.33
CA VAL A 205 8.47 2.28 25.04
C VAL A 205 8.81 3.30 26.12
N ARG A 206 10.06 3.26 26.59
CA ARG A 206 10.60 4.16 27.64
C ARG A 206 11.77 5.02 27.16
N THR A 207 12.29 4.74 25.98
CA THR A 207 13.45 5.41 25.39
C THR A 207 13.11 5.93 24.01
N VAL A 208 13.73 7.05 23.63
CA VAL A 208 13.54 7.68 22.31
C VAL A 208 14.34 7.00 21.18
N SER A 209 15.17 6.01 21.52
CA SER A 209 15.79 5.09 20.57
C SER A 209 15.73 3.66 21.11
N GLY A 210 15.53 2.68 20.23
CA GLY A 210 15.46 1.27 20.60
C GLY A 210 14.90 0.39 19.50
N SER A 211 14.70 -0.89 19.82
CA SER A 211 14.07 -1.85 18.92
C SER A 211 13.26 -2.88 19.68
N ASN A 212 12.22 -3.42 19.04
CA ASN A 212 11.44 -4.54 19.52
C ASN A 212 11.34 -5.60 18.41
N ARG A 213 11.47 -6.87 18.78
CA ARG A 213 11.43 -8.02 17.87
C ARG A 213 10.30 -8.95 18.29
N LEU A 214 9.28 -9.03 17.46
CA LEU A 214 8.12 -9.89 17.64
C LEU A 214 8.24 -11.13 16.76
N THR A 215 8.07 -12.30 17.37
CA THR A 215 8.00 -13.57 16.66
C THR A 215 6.55 -14.00 16.53
N PHE A 216 6.14 -14.47 15.36
CA PHE A 216 4.79 -14.97 15.14
C PHE A 216 4.76 -16.13 14.15
N GLN A 217 3.68 -16.89 14.19
CA GLN A 217 3.41 -18.01 13.30
C GLN A 217 2.50 -17.57 12.14
N TYR A 218 2.77 -18.05 10.93
CA TYR A 218 1.96 -17.81 9.75
C TYR A 218 1.73 -19.11 8.98
N ASP A 219 0.48 -19.53 8.85
CA ASP A 219 0.14 -20.83 8.25
C ASP A 219 -0.15 -20.74 6.74
N GLY A 220 -0.17 -19.52 6.20
CA GLY A 220 -0.46 -19.22 4.80
C GLY A 220 -1.61 -18.20 4.67
N PRO A 221 -1.92 -17.75 3.44
CA PRO A 221 -3.05 -16.88 3.21
C PRO A 221 -4.32 -17.61 3.65
N ASP A 222 -5.20 -16.95 4.40
CA ASP A 222 -6.49 -17.54 4.73
C ASP A 222 -7.23 -17.82 3.40
N SER A 223 -7.47 -19.09 3.11
CA SER A 223 -8.19 -19.55 1.91
C SER A 223 -9.64 -19.04 1.85
N ALA A 224 -10.11 -18.30 2.85
CA ALA A 224 -11.50 -17.88 3.04
C ALA A 224 -12.00 -16.79 2.08
N HIS A 225 -11.17 -16.25 1.18
CA HIS A 225 -11.60 -15.22 0.21
C HIS A 225 -11.39 -15.58 -1.27
N VAL A 226 -11.03 -16.82 -1.59
CA VAL A 226 -11.27 -17.33 -2.94
C VAL A 226 -12.71 -17.85 -2.96
N ALA A 227 -13.66 -17.00 -3.34
CA ALA A 227 -15.01 -17.47 -3.65
C ALA A 227 -14.89 -18.68 -4.58
N PRO A 228 -15.47 -19.84 -4.24
CA PRO A 228 -15.36 -21.00 -5.10
C PRO A 228 -15.98 -20.63 -6.45
N MET A 229 -15.16 -20.65 -7.48
CA MET A 229 -15.61 -20.61 -8.87
C MET A 229 -16.55 -21.80 -9.01
N LYS A 230 -17.87 -21.55 -8.98
CA LYS A 230 -18.89 -22.59 -9.23
C LYS A 230 -18.53 -23.22 -10.57
N ARG A 231 -17.99 -24.44 -10.55
CA ARG A 231 -17.91 -25.26 -11.77
C ARG A 231 -19.34 -25.43 -12.24
N ALA A 232 -19.67 -24.79 -13.37
CA ALA A 232 -20.91 -25.07 -14.07
C ALA A 232 -20.88 -26.56 -14.44
N SER A 233 -21.75 -27.34 -13.82
CA SER A 233 -21.94 -28.74 -14.15
C SER A 233 -22.60 -28.77 -15.53
N VAL A 234 -21.82 -29.12 -16.56
CA VAL A 234 -22.32 -29.35 -17.90
C VAL A 234 -23.14 -30.65 -17.84
N LYS A 235 -24.46 -30.54 -17.84
CA LYS A 235 -25.32 -31.67 -18.23
C LYS A 235 -25.06 -31.93 -19.72
N LYS A 236 -24.46 -33.08 -20.02
CA LYS A 236 -24.42 -33.58 -21.40
C LYS A 236 -25.85 -33.90 -21.86
N PRO A 237 -26.16 -33.67 -23.15
CA PRO A 237 -27.45 -33.98 -23.75
C PRO A 237 -27.73 -35.49 -23.77
#